data_AF-A0A6G8DDE3-F1
#
_entry.id   AF-A0A6G8DDE3-F1
#
_cell.length_a   1.000
_cell.length_b   1.000
_cell.length_c   1.000
_cell.angle_alpha   90.00
_cell.angle_beta   90.00
_cell.angle_gamma   90.00
#
_symmetry.space_group_name_H-M   'P 1'
#
loop_
_entity.id
_entity.type
_entity.pdbx_description
1 polymer ?
#
loop_
_entity_poly.entity_id
_entity_poly.type
_entity_poly.pdbx_seq_one_letter_code
_entity_poly.pdbx_strand_id
1 'polypeptide(L)'
;MRRRSLSLTLIVSLASFCTVYTSPMHAEDAVAPEDVAAPPPETSSVEEPVSAAQISTYAKTDEDKSEEPKKPAMPQAKSIELDKPVSEQELVAPPIEQPAPAAEPAAETAPKPAPETASSPAPEETQQEPAAPIGRPLQLLGAEVPPATSTRLAWSPSQHFEGVYSATPVLVVNGAEPGPTLCLTAALHGDELNGIETVRRVMYNLDPKTLKGAVIGVPIVNLQGFHRGSRYLTDRRDLNRHFPGDKLGSSASRIARSFFNEVVVHCNAIVDLHTGSFYRTNLPQLRGDLTDPKVVKLTKGFGSTVVLHSKGAKGTLRREAVEAGIPTVTLEAGAPMVLDEPSVSHSVKGIRTLLNQLGMVSKFRLWGEPEPVYYNSTWQRATTGGIIFSKVKLGQTVSKGDLLGTVTNPITNVRKEIRSQYNGRILGMAMDQVVQPGFAAYHIGIQAPQEQISPPAEVTAEPAPETPATAEGALSGPAADRDDSVDEPATDVPVQSAEEPLQNSEDDEGREED
;
A
#
# COMPACT_ATOMS: atom_id res chain seq x y z
N MET A 1 15.66 -67.51 -32.92
CA MET A 1 14.35 -68.18 -33.13
C MET A 1 13.31 -67.17 -33.62
N ARG A 2 12.10 -67.62 -34.03
CA ARG A 2 10.87 -66.89 -34.47
C ARG A 2 10.87 -65.35 -34.31
N ARG A 3 10.67 -64.52 -35.37
CA ARG A 3 9.42 -64.19 -36.12
C ARG A 3 8.34 -63.57 -35.20
N ARG A 4 7.64 -62.46 -35.50
CA ARG A 4 7.24 -61.68 -36.72
C ARG A 4 7.62 -60.17 -36.54
N SER A 5 7.36 -59.12 -37.36
CA SER A 5 6.74 -58.78 -38.68
C SER A 5 7.27 -57.37 -39.10
N LEU A 6 7.12 -56.68 -40.26
CA LEU A 6 6.36 -56.72 -41.54
C LEU A 6 4.84 -56.42 -41.50
N SER A 7 4.22 -55.53 -42.29
CA SER A 7 4.61 -54.62 -43.42
C SER A 7 3.36 -53.78 -43.84
N LEU A 8 3.34 -52.70 -44.64
CA LEU A 8 4.30 -51.67 -45.14
C LEU A 8 3.49 -50.58 -45.94
N THR A 9 3.94 -49.31 -46.00
CA THR A 9 3.58 -48.22 -46.99
C THR A 9 2.11 -47.81 -47.24
N LEU A 10 1.87 -46.49 -47.33
CA LEU A 10 1.50 -45.86 -48.62
C LEU A 10 1.97 -44.39 -48.69
N ILE A 11 2.33 -43.92 -49.89
CA ILE A 11 2.68 -42.54 -50.21
C ILE A 11 1.64 -42.01 -51.22
N VAL A 12 1.14 -40.80 -50.99
CA VAL A 12 0.54 -39.98 -52.06
C VAL A 12 1.10 -38.56 -51.93
N SER A 13 1.61 -38.03 -53.04
CA SER A 13 1.98 -36.63 -53.19
C SER A 13 1.05 -35.98 -54.21
N LEU A 14 0.65 -34.74 -53.96
CA LEU A 14 0.17 -33.84 -55.01
C LEU A 14 0.47 -32.39 -54.60
N ALA A 15 0.62 -31.51 -55.58
CA ALA A 15 1.18 -30.17 -55.41
C ALA A 15 0.21 -29.06 -55.86
N SER A 16 0.59 -27.82 -55.51
CA SER A 16 0.01 -26.55 -55.99
C SER A 16 -1.44 -26.24 -55.59
N PHE A 17 -1.61 -25.08 -54.95
CA PHE A 17 -1.92 -23.87 -55.73
C PHE A 17 -1.41 -22.61 -55.01
N CYS A 18 -0.82 -21.69 -55.75
CA CYS A 18 -0.55 -20.33 -55.27
C CYS A 18 -1.69 -19.42 -55.72
N THR A 19 -2.29 -18.67 -54.80
CA THR A 19 -3.10 -17.50 -55.13
C THR A 19 -2.70 -16.35 -54.23
N VAL A 20 -1.95 -15.39 -54.77
CA VAL A 20 -1.63 -14.13 -54.09
C VAL A 20 -2.84 -13.22 -54.22
N TYR A 21 -3.36 -12.70 -53.10
CA TYR A 21 -4.44 -11.70 -53.11
C TYR A 21 -3.86 -10.30 -52.90
N THR A 22 -3.42 -9.69 -54.01
CA THR A 22 -3.18 -8.24 -54.11
C THR A 22 -4.43 -7.56 -54.65
N SER A 23 -4.99 -6.60 -53.89
CA SER A 23 -5.95 -5.61 -54.37
C SER A 23 -5.53 -4.22 -53.89
N PRO A 24 -5.85 -3.14 -54.63
CA PRO A 24 -5.00 -1.96 -54.68
C PRO A 24 -5.37 -0.84 -53.69
N MET A 25 -4.42 0.07 -53.48
CA MET A 25 -4.72 1.43 -53.04
C MET A 25 -5.48 2.17 -54.14
N HIS A 26 -6.48 2.95 -53.76
CA HIS A 26 -6.86 4.16 -54.49
C HIS A 26 -6.51 5.38 -53.63
N ALA A 27 -6.08 6.44 -54.29
CA ALA A 27 -5.95 7.78 -53.72
C ALA A 27 -7.13 8.65 -54.21
N GLU A 28 -7.06 9.96 -53.97
CA GLU A 28 -8.14 10.96 -54.15
C GLU A 28 -9.18 10.85 -53.00
N ASP A 29 -9.61 11.93 -52.33
CA ASP A 29 -9.35 13.37 -52.54
C ASP A 29 -8.85 14.09 -51.27
N ALA A 30 -8.24 15.26 -51.47
CA ALA A 30 -7.84 16.16 -50.40
C ALA A 30 -8.90 17.26 -50.19
N VAL A 31 -9.44 17.35 -48.97
CA VAL A 31 -10.37 18.42 -48.57
C VAL A 31 -9.66 19.37 -47.59
N ALA A 32 -9.80 20.68 -47.82
CA ALA A 32 -9.20 21.72 -46.98
C ALA A 32 -9.93 21.86 -45.62
N PRO A 33 -9.26 22.33 -44.56
CA PRO A 33 -9.93 22.65 -43.30
C PRO A 33 -10.85 23.88 -43.46
N GLU A 34 -12.09 23.78 -42.96
CA GLU A 34 -12.99 24.93 -42.84
C GLU A 34 -12.69 25.73 -41.54
N ASP A 35 -12.81 27.06 -41.62
CA ASP A 35 -12.64 27.97 -40.48
C ASP A 35 -13.77 27.80 -39.45
N VAL A 36 -13.46 27.20 -38.29
CA VAL A 36 -14.35 27.22 -37.12
C VAL A 36 -14.07 28.48 -36.31
N ALA A 37 -14.92 29.49 -36.49
CA ALA A 37 -14.79 30.79 -35.84
C ALA A 37 -14.85 30.71 -34.31
N ALA A 38 -14.00 31.49 -33.63
CA ALA A 38 -14.01 31.61 -32.18
C ALA A 38 -15.27 32.36 -31.67
N PRO A 39 -15.85 31.97 -30.52
CA PRO A 39 -16.92 32.73 -29.89
C PRO A 39 -16.44 34.11 -29.39
N PRO A 40 -17.31 35.12 -29.36
CA PRO A 40 -16.95 36.47 -28.92
C PRO A 40 -16.70 36.54 -27.40
N PRO A 41 -15.91 37.50 -26.91
CA PRO A 41 -15.70 37.70 -25.48
C PRO A 41 -16.95 38.33 -24.84
N GLU A 42 -17.48 37.70 -23.79
CA GLU A 42 -18.50 38.33 -22.95
C GLU A 42 -17.89 39.44 -22.07
N THR A 43 -18.63 40.52 -21.91
CA THR A 43 -18.14 41.78 -21.35
C THR A 43 -18.17 41.82 -19.84
N SER A 44 -17.13 42.41 -19.23
CA SER A 44 -17.10 42.69 -17.79
C SER A 44 -18.20 43.68 -17.38
N SER A 45 -19.03 43.29 -16.41
CA SER A 45 -19.72 44.20 -15.51
C SER A 45 -18.97 44.28 -14.17
N VAL A 46 -18.79 45.50 -13.67
CA VAL A 46 -18.14 45.78 -12.38
C VAL A 46 -19.20 46.28 -11.42
N GLU A 47 -19.29 45.68 -10.24
CA GLU A 47 -19.95 46.28 -9.08
C GLU A 47 -18.97 46.31 -7.90
N GLU A 48 -18.86 47.48 -7.27
CA GLU A 48 -17.98 47.73 -6.12
C GLU A 48 -18.70 47.43 -4.77
N PRO A 49 -17.95 47.18 -3.68
CA PRO A 49 -18.50 46.59 -2.47
C PRO A 49 -19.35 47.55 -1.64
N VAL A 50 -20.53 47.10 -1.20
CA VAL A 50 -21.40 47.86 -0.29
C VAL A 50 -20.92 47.71 1.16
N SER A 51 -20.80 48.85 1.85
CA SER A 51 -20.21 48.99 3.18
C SER A 51 -20.95 48.25 4.30
N ALA A 52 -20.20 47.72 5.27
CA ALA A 52 -20.73 47.15 6.50
C ALA A 52 -21.09 48.24 7.53
N ALA A 53 -22.37 48.65 7.58
CA ALA A 53 -22.94 49.37 8.73
C ALA A 53 -24.49 49.36 8.75
N GLN A 54 -25.10 48.39 9.42
CA GLN A 54 -26.40 48.61 10.07
C GLN A 54 -26.58 47.70 11.30
N ILE A 55 -26.91 48.32 12.44
CA ILE A 55 -26.94 47.70 13.77
C ILE A 55 -28.35 47.82 14.33
N SER A 56 -28.79 46.78 15.06
CA SER A 56 -29.94 46.76 15.98
C SER A 56 -31.34 46.94 15.38
N THR A 57 -32.16 45.90 15.50
CA THR A 57 -33.20 45.87 16.54
C THR A 57 -33.75 44.45 16.72
N TYR A 58 -34.54 44.24 17.79
CA TYR A 58 -35.10 42.97 18.28
C TYR A 58 -34.06 41.96 18.81
N ALA A 59 -34.33 41.21 19.89
CA ALA A 59 -35.18 41.50 21.06
C ALA A 59 -34.64 40.66 22.23
N LYS A 60 -34.85 41.10 23.49
CA LYS A 60 -34.55 40.24 24.65
C LYS A 60 -35.72 39.27 24.90
N THR A 61 -35.41 37.98 24.91
CA THR A 61 -36.23 36.94 25.56
C THR A 61 -35.27 35.94 26.22
N ASP A 62 -35.22 36.04 27.55
CA ASP A 62 -34.93 35.02 28.58
C ASP A 62 -33.81 33.98 28.40
N GLU A 63 -33.03 33.81 29.48
CA GLU A 63 -32.03 32.75 29.63
C GLU A 63 -32.72 31.40 29.90
N ASP A 64 -32.73 30.50 28.92
CA ASP A 64 -32.98 29.07 29.17
C ASP A 64 -31.68 28.27 29.02
N LYS A 65 -31.50 27.27 29.89
CA LYS A 65 -30.32 26.40 29.92
C LYS A 65 -30.53 25.19 29.03
N SER A 66 -30.51 25.41 27.72
CA SER A 66 -30.45 24.31 26.75
C SER A 66 -29.19 23.47 27.01
N GLU A 67 -29.36 22.18 27.29
CA GLU A 67 -28.26 21.22 27.38
C GLU A 67 -27.45 21.22 26.07
N GLU A 68 -26.14 20.94 26.15
CA GLU A 68 -25.36 20.66 24.94
C GLU A 68 -26.00 19.48 24.18
N PRO A 69 -26.22 19.60 22.86
CA PRO A 69 -26.79 18.51 22.08
C PRO A 69 -25.83 17.33 22.12
N LYS A 70 -26.22 16.27 22.83
CA LYS A 70 -25.47 15.01 22.88
C LYS A 70 -25.12 14.59 21.45
N LYS A 71 -23.82 14.51 21.16
CA LYS A 71 -23.29 13.96 19.91
C LYS A 71 -24.03 12.64 19.64
N PRO A 72 -24.65 12.44 18.46
CA PRO A 72 -25.38 11.22 18.19
C PRO A 72 -24.46 10.01 18.39
N ALA A 73 -24.96 8.98 19.07
CA ALA A 73 -24.17 7.79 19.37
C ALA A 73 -23.71 7.15 18.05
N MET A 74 -22.41 6.86 17.94
CA MET A 74 -21.87 6.24 16.73
C MET A 74 -22.47 4.83 16.54
N PRO A 75 -22.84 4.44 15.31
CA PRO A 75 -23.40 3.12 15.05
C PRO A 75 -22.38 2.04 15.40
N GLN A 76 -22.78 1.07 16.23
CA GLN A 76 -21.93 -0.06 16.59
C GLN A 76 -21.92 -1.12 15.49
N ALA A 77 -20.72 -1.46 15.02
CA ALA A 77 -20.52 -2.45 13.98
C ALA A 77 -20.77 -3.87 14.49
N LYS A 78 -21.46 -4.68 13.68
CA LYS A 78 -21.77 -6.08 14.01
C LYS A 78 -20.58 -6.99 13.71
N SER A 79 -20.42 -8.03 14.53
CA SER A 79 -19.41 -9.07 14.32
C SER A 79 -19.85 -10.06 13.24
N ILE A 80 -18.97 -10.33 12.28
CA ILE A 80 -19.20 -11.20 11.12
C ILE A 80 -17.97 -12.07 10.82
N GLU A 81 -18.20 -13.20 10.16
CA GLU A 81 -17.12 -14.02 9.60
C GLU A 81 -16.55 -13.36 8.33
N LEU A 82 -15.21 -13.21 8.27
CA LEU A 82 -14.51 -12.47 7.22
C LEU A 82 -14.17 -13.31 5.97
N ASP A 83 -14.22 -14.64 6.09
CA ASP A 83 -14.01 -15.59 5.00
C ASP A 83 -15.29 -15.87 4.20
N LYS A 84 -16.47 -15.81 4.84
CA LYS A 84 -17.78 -15.91 4.17
C LYS A 84 -17.97 -14.79 3.13
N PRO A 85 -18.48 -15.10 1.92
CA PRO A 85 -18.74 -14.11 0.88
C PRO A 85 -19.88 -13.16 1.26
N VAL A 86 -19.88 -11.97 0.65
CA VAL A 86 -20.81 -10.85 0.89
C VAL A 86 -21.27 -10.31 -0.47
N SER A 87 -22.49 -9.76 -0.55
CA SER A 87 -22.99 -9.17 -1.81
C SER A 87 -22.43 -7.77 -2.07
N GLU A 88 -22.24 -7.38 -3.34
CA GLU A 88 -21.73 -6.04 -3.67
C GLU A 88 -22.66 -4.92 -3.18
N GLN A 89 -23.97 -5.19 -3.16
CA GLN A 89 -25.01 -4.27 -2.67
C GLN A 89 -24.87 -3.96 -1.17
N GLU A 90 -24.37 -4.92 -0.39
CA GLU A 90 -24.11 -4.83 1.05
C GLU A 90 -22.78 -4.13 1.38
N LEU A 91 -21.91 -3.92 0.38
CA LEU A 91 -20.67 -3.14 0.51
C LEU A 91 -20.82 -1.65 0.16
N VAL A 92 -21.91 -1.28 -0.55
CA VAL A 92 -22.14 0.08 -1.08
C VAL A 92 -23.11 0.90 -0.21
N ALA A 93 -23.93 0.25 0.62
CA ALA A 93 -24.92 0.93 1.46
C ALA A 93 -24.31 1.47 2.77
N PRO A 94 -24.29 2.79 3.02
CA PRO A 94 -24.11 3.30 4.38
C PRO A 94 -25.33 2.92 5.25
N PRO A 95 -25.19 2.77 6.57
CA PRO A 95 -26.27 2.38 7.46
C PRO A 95 -27.30 3.52 7.62
N ILE A 96 -28.31 3.54 6.77
CA ILE A 96 -29.50 4.38 6.94
C ILE A 96 -30.42 3.70 7.95
N GLU A 97 -30.50 4.22 9.17
CA GLU A 97 -31.59 3.87 10.08
C GLU A 97 -32.92 4.36 9.50
N GLN A 98 -33.76 3.43 9.04
CA GLN A 98 -35.17 3.72 8.81
C GLN A 98 -35.90 3.61 10.16
N PRO A 99 -36.63 4.66 10.60
CA PRO A 99 -37.44 4.56 11.81
C PRO A 99 -38.54 3.51 11.60
N ALA A 100 -38.68 2.59 12.56
CA ALA A 100 -39.68 1.54 12.49
C ALA A 100 -41.11 2.13 12.45
N PRO A 101 -42.03 1.59 11.64
CA PRO A 101 -43.41 2.05 11.60
C PRO A 101 -44.08 1.81 12.96
N ALA A 102 -44.89 2.77 13.41
CA ALA A 102 -45.57 2.71 14.70
C ALA A 102 -46.55 1.53 14.76
N ALA A 103 -46.53 0.78 15.87
CA ALA A 103 -47.48 -0.30 16.13
C ALA A 103 -48.82 0.26 16.64
N GLU A 104 -49.93 -0.22 16.07
CA GLU A 104 -51.28 0.07 16.56
C GLU A 104 -51.57 -0.68 17.88
N PRO A 105 -52.42 -0.13 18.78
CA PRO A 105 -52.66 -0.72 20.09
C PRO A 105 -53.58 -1.96 20.04
N ALA A 106 -53.09 -3.09 20.53
CA ALA A 106 -53.91 -4.28 20.79
C ALA A 106 -54.74 -4.12 22.08
N ALA A 107 -55.97 -4.67 22.09
CA ALA A 107 -56.97 -4.43 23.12
C ALA A 107 -56.83 -5.29 24.39
N GLU A 108 -57.52 -4.88 25.45
CA GLU A 108 -57.58 -5.54 26.76
C GLU A 108 -58.12 -6.98 26.71
N THR A 109 -57.69 -7.82 27.66
CA THR A 109 -58.49 -8.96 28.15
C THR A 109 -58.14 -9.29 29.60
N ALA A 110 -59.13 -9.70 30.39
CA ALA A 110 -59.06 -9.75 31.86
C ALA A 110 -58.51 -11.09 32.44
N PRO A 111 -58.02 -11.11 33.71
CA PRO A 111 -57.15 -12.18 34.21
C PRO A 111 -57.82 -13.24 35.11
N LYS A 112 -57.18 -14.42 35.25
CA LYS A 112 -57.43 -15.42 36.32
C LYS A 112 -56.31 -16.50 36.37
N PRO A 113 -56.17 -17.26 37.47
CA PRO A 113 -55.62 -16.84 38.77
C PRO A 113 -54.28 -17.55 39.11
N ALA A 114 -53.64 -17.15 40.21
CA ALA A 114 -52.41 -17.78 40.71
C ALA A 114 -52.65 -19.05 41.55
N PRO A 115 -51.68 -19.98 41.60
CA PRO A 115 -51.51 -20.95 42.68
C PRO A 115 -50.30 -20.62 43.60
N GLU A 116 -50.61 -20.53 44.89
CA GLU A 116 -49.88 -20.98 46.10
C GLU A 116 -48.33 -21.06 46.16
N THR A 117 -47.81 -20.63 47.31
CA THR A 117 -46.39 -20.65 47.70
C THR A 117 -45.83 -22.05 48.00
N ALA A 118 -44.61 -22.34 47.52
CA ALA A 118 -43.78 -23.46 47.98
C ALA A 118 -42.33 -23.03 48.24
N SER A 119 -41.64 -23.76 49.11
CA SER A 119 -40.35 -23.44 49.75
C SER A 119 -39.15 -23.17 48.82
N SER A 120 -38.32 -22.20 49.19
CA SER A 120 -36.94 -22.06 48.71
C SER A 120 -36.00 -23.13 49.31
N PRO A 121 -35.07 -23.70 48.52
CA PRO A 121 -33.78 -24.20 49.00
C PRO A 121 -32.73 -23.08 49.03
N ALA A 122 -31.53 -23.39 49.56
CA ALA A 122 -30.37 -22.50 49.60
C ALA A 122 -29.73 -22.31 48.21
N PRO A 123 -28.94 -21.24 47.97
CA PRO A 123 -28.30 -21.00 46.68
C PRO A 123 -27.21 -22.03 46.37
N GLU A 124 -27.29 -22.64 45.18
CA GLU A 124 -26.17 -23.36 44.59
C GLU A 124 -25.10 -22.38 44.09
N GLU A 125 -23.83 -22.79 44.16
CA GLU A 125 -22.70 -21.97 43.74
C GLU A 125 -22.77 -21.66 42.24
N THR A 126 -23.17 -20.43 41.89
CA THR A 126 -23.25 -20.00 40.50
C THR A 126 -21.85 -19.93 39.91
N GLN A 127 -21.52 -20.83 38.99
CA GLN A 127 -20.27 -20.80 38.26
C GLN A 127 -20.15 -19.47 37.53
N GLN A 128 -19.11 -18.68 37.85
CA GLN A 128 -18.91 -17.38 37.24
C GLN A 128 -18.72 -17.53 35.72
N GLU A 129 -19.62 -16.92 34.95
CA GLU A 129 -19.42 -16.70 33.53
C GLU A 129 -18.11 -15.91 33.32
N PRO A 130 -17.34 -16.20 32.25
CA PRO A 130 -16.10 -15.48 31.99
C PRO A 130 -16.40 -13.98 31.78
N ALA A 131 -15.64 -13.15 32.49
CA ALA A 131 -15.86 -11.70 32.52
C ALA A 131 -15.85 -11.07 31.12
N ALA A 132 -16.68 -10.03 30.93
CA ALA A 132 -16.79 -9.30 29.68
C ALA A 132 -15.42 -8.77 29.18
N PRO A 133 -15.20 -8.71 27.85
CA PRO A 133 -13.89 -8.38 27.28
C PRO A 133 -13.40 -6.99 27.68
N ILE A 134 -12.11 -6.89 28.02
CA ILE A 134 -11.46 -5.69 28.61
C ILE A 134 -10.85 -4.79 27.51
N GLY A 135 -10.90 -5.21 26.24
CA GLY A 135 -10.55 -4.40 25.08
C GLY A 135 -11.34 -3.08 25.00
N ARG A 136 -10.85 -2.13 24.20
CA ARG A 136 -11.52 -0.84 23.96
C ARG A 136 -12.28 -0.89 22.63
N PRO A 137 -13.45 -0.21 22.51
CA PRO A 137 -14.06 0.02 21.19
C PRO A 137 -13.10 0.80 20.29
N LEU A 138 -13.02 0.41 19.01
CA LEU A 138 -12.23 1.10 17.99
C LEU A 138 -13.16 1.99 17.14
N GLN A 139 -12.93 3.29 17.15
CA GLN A 139 -13.66 4.24 16.31
C GLN A 139 -12.94 4.40 14.96
N LEU A 140 -13.61 4.05 13.86
CA LEU A 140 -13.05 4.05 12.51
C LEU A 140 -14.16 4.26 11.46
N LEU A 141 -13.91 5.08 10.44
CA LEU A 141 -14.85 5.33 9.32
C LEU A 141 -16.30 5.66 9.75
N GLY A 142 -16.45 6.41 10.84
CA GLY A 142 -17.75 6.82 11.39
C GLY A 142 -18.50 5.75 12.20
N ALA A 143 -17.97 4.52 12.30
CA ALA A 143 -18.53 3.44 13.11
C ALA A 143 -17.70 3.19 14.38
N GLU A 144 -18.35 2.64 15.42
CA GLU A 144 -17.67 2.08 16.58
C GLU A 144 -17.61 0.56 16.44
N VAL A 145 -16.41 -0.03 16.46
CA VAL A 145 -16.20 -1.48 16.40
C VAL A 145 -15.93 -2.00 17.81
N PRO A 146 -16.86 -2.74 18.45
CA PRO A 146 -16.69 -3.22 19.81
C PRO A 146 -15.47 -4.17 19.97
N PRO A 147 -15.04 -4.47 21.20
CA PRO A 147 -14.06 -5.53 21.46
C PRO A 147 -14.55 -6.89 20.95
N ALA A 148 -13.62 -7.83 20.76
CA ALA A 148 -13.87 -9.20 20.29
C ALA A 148 -14.73 -9.29 19.00
N THR A 149 -14.59 -8.32 18.10
CA THR A 149 -15.44 -8.14 16.91
C THR A 149 -14.61 -8.15 15.63
N SER A 150 -15.04 -8.93 14.64
CA SER A 150 -14.52 -8.87 13.27
C SER A 150 -15.58 -8.22 12.37
N THR A 151 -15.22 -7.23 11.56
CA THR A 151 -16.19 -6.52 10.71
C THR A 151 -15.60 -6.01 9.39
N ARG A 152 -16.48 -5.57 8.49
CA ARG A 152 -16.15 -4.93 7.21
C ARG A 152 -16.71 -3.52 7.23
N LEU A 153 -15.85 -2.53 7.04
CA LEU A 153 -16.22 -1.13 6.87
C LEU A 153 -15.96 -0.69 5.43
N ALA A 154 -16.62 0.39 5.00
CA ALA A 154 -16.46 0.99 3.68
C ALA A 154 -15.69 2.31 3.79
N TRP A 155 -14.62 2.47 3.01
CA TRP A 155 -13.94 3.75 2.80
C TRP A 155 -14.17 4.25 1.36
N SER A 156 -14.44 5.54 1.20
CA SER A 156 -14.61 6.20 -0.10
C SER A 156 -14.04 7.61 -0.07
N PRO A 157 -13.20 8.04 -1.04
CA PRO A 157 -12.70 9.41 -1.10
C PRO A 157 -13.84 10.44 -1.21
N SER A 158 -13.65 11.60 -0.58
CA SER A 158 -14.70 12.59 -0.35
C SER A 158 -15.12 13.45 -1.56
N GLN A 159 -14.50 13.30 -2.74
CA GLN A 159 -14.85 14.04 -3.96
C GLN A 159 -14.62 13.23 -5.24
N HIS A 160 -15.67 13.05 -6.04
CA HIS A 160 -15.64 12.38 -7.34
C HIS A 160 -16.56 13.10 -8.36
N PHE A 161 -16.25 12.92 -9.65
CA PHE A 161 -16.99 13.54 -10.78
C PHE A 161 -18.19 12.71 -11.26
N GLU A 162 -18.10 11.38 -11.11
CA GLU A 162 -19.18 10.45 -11.46
C GLU A 162 -19.74 9.82 -10.17
N GLY A 163 -21.07 9.73 -10.06
CA GLY A 163 -21.78 9.31 -8.84
C GLY A 163 -21.70 7.81 -8.50
N VAL A 164 -20.64 7.11 -8.91
CA VAL A 164 -20.45 5.67 -8.69
C VAL A 164 -19.41 5.47 -7.59
N TYR A 165 -19.87 5.44 -6.34
CA TYR A 165 -19.05 5.12 -5.17
C TYR A 165 -18.56 3.66 -5.24
N SER A 166 -17.32 3.46 -5.67
CA SER A 166 -16.63 2.18 -5.49
C SER A 166 -15.97 2.19 -4.11
N ALA A 167 -16.71 1.77 -3.09
CA ALA A 167 -16.21 1.68 -1.72
C ALA A 167 -15.07 0.65 -1.62
N THR A 168 -13.93 1.09 -1.09
CA THR A 168 -12.82 0.19 -0.74
C THR A 168 -13.15 -0.52 0.57
N PRO A 169 -13.16 -1.87 0.60
CA PRO A 169 -13.44 -2.62 1.81
C PRO A 169 -12.26 -2.56 2.79
N VAL A 170 -12.53 -2.05 3.98
CA VAL A 170 -11.61 -2.04 5.12
C VAL A 170 -12.01 -3.18 6.06
N LEU A 171 -11.13 -4.17 6.19
CA LEU A 171 -11.29 -5.29 7.11
C LEU A 171 -10.82 -4.87 8.50
N VAL A 172 -11.59 -5.15 9.55
CA VAL A 172 -11.21 -4.83 10.93
C VAL A 172 -11.38 -6.08 11.79
N VAL A 173 -10.39 -6.37 12.62
CA VAL A 173 -10.47 -7.36 13.71
C VAL A 173 -10.05 -6.64 15.00
N ASN A 174 -11.01 -6.35 15.88
CA ASN A 174 -10.76 -5.76 17.18
C ASN A 174 -10.73 -6.85 18.26
N GLY A 175 -9.66 -6.87 19.05
CA GLY A 175 -9.38 -7.93 20.02
C GLY A 175 -10.22 -7.89 21.29
N ALA A 176 -10.10 -8.94 22.10
CA ALA A 176 -10.75 -9.05 23.41
C ALA A 176 -9.97 -8.35 24.52
N GLU A 177 -8.67 -8.09 24.32
CA GLU A 177 -7.77 -7.44 25.27
C GLU A 177 -7.13 -6.17 24.67
N PRO A 178 -6.69 -5.19 25.50
CA PRO A 178 -5.93 -4.03 25.04
C PRO A 178 -4.58 -4.40 24.38
N GLY A 179 -4.18 -3.61 23.38
CA GLY A 179 -2.93 -3.75 22.63
C GLY A 179 -2.84 -2.72 21.50
N PRO A 180 -1.78 -2.73 20.67
CA PRO A 180 -1.59 -1.78 19.58
C PRO A 180 -2.54 -2.05 18.39
N THR A 181 -2.80 -1.01 17.59
CA THR A 181 -3.42 -1.14 16.26
C THR A 181 -2.35 -1.34 15.19
N LEU A 182 -2.33 -2.51 14.54
CA LEU A 182 -1.47 -2.79 13.39
C LEU A 182 -2.27 -2.66 12.08
N CYS A 183 -1.80 -1.83 11.16
CA CYS A 183 -2.42 -1.67 9.85
C CYS A 183 -1.63 -2.42 8.76
N LEU A 184 -2.35 -3.09 7.86
CA LEU A 184 -1.82 -3.84 6.72
C LEU A 184 -2.42 -3.26 5.43
N THR A 185 -1.64 -2.49 4.69
CA THR A 185 -2.07 -1.86 3.42
C THR A 185 -1.52 -2.63 2.22
N ALA A 186 -2.31 -2.77 1.17
CA ALA A 186 -1.88 -3.41 -0.07
C ALA A 186 -2.48 -2.74 -1.31
N ALA A 187 -1.81 -2.95 -2.45
CA ALA A 187 -2.20 -2.42 -3.76
C ALA A 187 -2.55 -0.92 -3.75
N LEU A 188 -1.65 -0.08 -3.20
CA LEU A 188 -1.56 1.35 -3.58
C LEU A 188 -1.20 1.50 -5.07
N HIS A 189 -0.48 0.51 -5.60
CA HIS A 189 -0.32 0.25 -7.02
C HIS A 189 -1.24 -0.92 -7.39
N GLY A 190 -2.17 -0.72 -8.31
CA GLY A 190 -3.22 -1.71 -8.61
C GLY A 190 -2.75 -3.00 -9.29
N ASP A 191 -1.51 -3.03 -9.76
CA ASP A 191 -0.86 -4.19 -10.37
C ASP A 191 -0.21 -5.15 -9.34
N GLU A 192 -0.16 -4.80 -8.05
CA GLU A 192 0.70 -5.47 -7.06
C GLU A 192 -0.04 -6.53 -6.21
N LEU A 193 -0.46 -7.62 -6.87
CA LEU A 193 -1.40 -8.64 -6.37
C LEU A 193 -1.00 -9.37 -5.07
N ASN A 194 0.29 -9.65 -4.84
CA ASN A 194 0.73 -10.47 -3.70
C ASN A 194 0.39 -9.86 -2.34
N GLY A 195 0.33 -8.53 -2.26
CA GLY A 195 -0.10 -7.83 -1.05
C GLY A 195 -1.57 -8.12 -0.71
N ILE A 196 -2.45 -8.10 -1.71
CA ILE A 196 -3.91 -8.28 -1.57
C ILE A 196 -4.22 -9.62 -0.88
N GLU A 197 -3.66 -10.72 -1.42
CA GLU A 197 -3.88 -12.07 -0.89
C GLU A 197 -3.14 -12.30 0.43
N THR A 198 -2.00 -11.65 0.65
CA THR A 198 -1.33 -11.67 1.96
C THR A 198 -2.20 -11.04 3.05
N VAL A 199 -2.76 -9.84 2.81
CA VAL A 199 -3.67 -9.17 3.75
C VAL A 199 -4.89 -10.04 4.02
N ARG A 200 -5.55 -10.57 2.97
CA ARG A 200 -6.69 -11.49 3.10
C ARG A 200 -6.36 -12.70 3.98
N ARG A 201 -5.26 -13.41 3.70
CA ARG A 201 -4.85 -14.60 4.46
C ARG A 201 -4.50 -14.29 5.91
N VAL A 202 -3.90 -13.13 6.21
CA VAL A 202 -3.68 -12.71 7.60
C VAL A 202 -5.03 -12.44 8.27
N MET A 203 -5.83 -11.52 7.72
CA MET A 203 -7.08 -11.07 8.34
C MET A 203 -8.09 -12.20 8.60
N TYR A 204 -8.21 -13.15 7.67
CA TYR A 204 -9.15 -14.27 7.80
C TYR A 204 -8.64 -15.39 8.75
N ASN A 205 -7.40 -15.29 9.25
CA ASN A 205 -6.82 -16.22 10.22
C ASN A 205 -6.60 -15.58 11.61
N LEU A 206 -7.21 -14.41 11.87
CA LEU A 206 -7.23 -13.78 13.19
C LEU A 206 -8.52 -14.18 13.93
N ASP A 207 -8.38 -14.65 15.17
CA ASP A 207 -9.49 -14.83 16.09
C ASP A 207 -9.60 -13.58 16.99
N PRO A 208 -10.68 -12.79 16.91
CA PRO A 208 -10.85 -11.60 17.75
C PRO A 208 -10.96 -11.92 19.24
N LYS A 209 -11.26 -13.18 19.63
CA LYS A 209 -11.34 -13.58 21.05
C LYS A 209 -9.98 -13.78 21.71
N THR A 210 -8.92 -13.99 20.93
CA THR A 210 -7.53 -14.18 21.41
C THR A 210 -6.55 -13.12 20.92
N LEU A 211 -6.99 -12.21 20.04
CA LEU A 211 -6.25 -11.02 19.64
C LEU A 211 -6.21 -9.98 20.79
N LYS A 212 -5.06 -9.32 20.93
CA LYS A 212 -4.85 -8.14 21.79
C LYS A 212 -4.56 -6.92 20.91
N GLY A 213 -5.24 -5.82 21.16
CA GLY A 213 -5.26 -4.67 20.24
C GLY A 213 -6.12 -4.97 19.01
N ALA A 214 -5.82 -4.30 17.89
CA ALA A 214 -6.62 -4.41 16.67
C ALA A 214 -5.74 -4.60 15.43
N VAL A 215 -6.28 -5.25 14.40
CA VAL A 215 -5.68 -5.27 13.06
C VAL A 215 -6.65 -4.66 12.07
N ILE A 216 -6.16 -3.71 11.28
CA ILE A 216 -6.89 -3.07 10.17
C ILE A 216 -6.23 -3.52 8.87
N GLY A 217 -6.98 -4.19 7.99
CA GLY A 217 -6.51 -4.64 6.69
C GLY A 217 -7.20 -3.89 5.58
N VAL A 218 -6.42 -3.22 4.71
CA VAL A 218 -6.93 -2.59 3.47
C VAL A 218 -6.30 -3.32 2.29
N PRO A 219 -6.94 -4.37 1.73
CA PRO A 219 -6.33 -5.21 0.71
C PRO A 219 -6.10 -4.49 -0.62
N ILE A 220 -6.89 -3.45 -0.92
CA ILE A 220 -6.83 -2.71 -2.19
C ILE A 220 -7.05 -1.21 -1.92
N VAL A 221 -5.98 -0.46 -1.68
CA VAL A 221 -6.08 1.00 -1.48
C VAL A 221 -6.45 1.71 -2.79
N ASN A 222 -5.79 1.36 -3.90
CA ASN A 222 -6.02 1.95 -5.22
C ASN A 222 -6.95 1.07 -6.07
N LEU A 223 -8.23 1.02 -5.68
CA LEU A 223 -9.27 0.23 -6.35
C LEU A 223 -9.43 0.61 -7.84
N GLN A 224 -9.26 1.89 -8.17
CA GLN A 224 -9.25 2.37 -9.56
C GLN A 224 -8.14 1.72 -10.39
N GLY A 225 -6.91 1.70 -9.87
CA GLY A 225 -5.76 1.07 -10.51
C GLY A 225 -5.96 -0.44 -10.63
N PHE A 226 -6.48 -1.08 -9.58
CA PHE A 226 -6.73 -2.52 -9.55
C PHE A 226 -7.69 -2.98 -10.66
N HIS A 227 -8.81 -2.27 -10.86
CA HIS A 227 -9.74 -2.56 -11.97
C HIS A 227 -9.11 -2.43 -13.37
N ARG A 228 -7.96 -1.76 -13.51
CA ARG A 228 -7.20 -1.65 -14.77
C ARG A 228 -5.95 -2.55 -14.82
N GLY A 229 -5.63 -3.29 -13.76
CA GLY A 229 -4.33 -3.95 -13.62
C GLY A 229 -3.17 -2.96 -13.71
N SER A 230 -3.31 -1.79 -13.07
CA SER A 230 -2.45 -0.63 -13.30
C SER A 230 -1.94 0.00 -12.00
N ARG A 231 -0.65 0.35 -12.00
CA ARG A 231 0.00 1.12 -10.95
C ARG A 231 -0.70 2.42 -10.58
N TYR A 232 -1.28 3.09 -11.58
CA TYR A 232 -1.68 4.49 -11.49
C TYR A 232 -3.18 4.67 -11.30
N LEU A 233 -3.57 5.82 -10.72
CA LEU A 233 -4.95 6.30 -10.66
C LEU A 233 -5.51 6.65 -12.07
N THR A 234 -6.79 6.99 -12.18
CA THR A 234 -7.40 7.39 -13.46
C THR A 234 -6.71 8.60 -14.09
N ASP A 235 -6.24 9.54 -13.26
CA ASP A 235 -5.47 10.73 -13.64
C ASP A 235 -3.99 10.44 -13.97
N ARG A 236 -3.62 9.16 -14.07
CA ARG A 236 -2.26 8.63 -14.34
C ARG A 236 -1.23 8.92 -13.24
N ARG A 237 -1.61 9.47 -12.08
CA ARG A 237 -0.68 9.74 -10.97
C ARG A 237 -0.40 8.47 -10.16
N ASP A 238 0.81 8.38 -9.61
CA ASP A 238 1.21 7.35 -8.63
C ASP A 238 0.74 7.81 -7.24
N LEU A 239 -0.28 7.16 -6.68
CA LEU A 239 -0.85 7.52 -5.38
C LEU A 239 0.21 7.55 -4.27
N ASN A 240 1.23 6.68 -4.38
CA ASN A 240 2.34 6.61 -3.45
C ASN A 240 3.42 7.68 -3.70
N ARG A 241 3.08 8.81 -4.34
CA ARG A 241 3.83 10.09 -4.32
C ARG A 241 3.00 11.26 -3.78
N HIS A 242 1.79 11.01 -3.28
CA HIS A 242 0.83 12.05 -2.92
C HIS A 242 0.42 12.06 -1.43
N PHE A 243 1.05 11.25 -0.57
CA PHE A 243 0.86 11.34 0.89
C PHE A 243 1.54 12.59 1.49
N PRO A 244 1.15 13.05 2.70
CA PRO A 244 -0.07 12.71 3.44
C PRO A 244 -1.34 13.34 2.82
N GLY A 245 -1.21 13.92 1.62
CA GLY A 245 -2.31 14.49 0.85
C GLY A 245 -2.64 15.93 1.19
N ASP A 246 -3.37 16.55 0.27
CA ASP A 246 -3.86 17.92 0.34
C ASP A 246 -5.34 17.96 -0.07
N LYS A 247 -6.14 18.71 0.70
CA LYS A 247 -7.57 18.97 0.43
C LYS A 247 -7.79 19.88 -0.78
N LEU A 248 -6.78 20.65 -1.20
CA LEU A 248 -6.83 21.54 -2.37
C LEU A 248 -6.08 20.99 -3.60
N GLY A 249 -5.27 19.95 -3.44
CA GLY A 249 -4.46 19.36 -4.51
C GLY A 249 -5.24 18.56 -5.57
N SER A 250 -4.51 17.72 -6.31
CA SER A 250 -5.07 16.83 -7.35
C SER A 250 -6.02 15.76 -6.78
N SER A 251 -6.71 15.03 -7.65
CA SER A 251 -7.50 13.84 -7.27
C SER A 251 -6.68 12.88 -6.42
N ALA A 252 -5.47 12.52 -6.87
CA ALA A 252 -4.52 11.71 -6.12
C ALA A 252 -4.18 12.30 -4.73
N SER A 253 -3.94 13.61 -4.61
CA SER A 253 -3.68 14.27 -3.32
C SER A 253 -4.89 14.24 -2.37
N ARG A 254 -6.12 14.35 -2.89
CA ARG A 254 -7.35 14.30 -2.09
C ARG A 254 -7.67 12.87 -1.63
N ILE A 255 -7.45 11.88 -2.51
CA ILE A 255 -7.54 10.45 -2.18
C ILE A 255 -6.53 10.09 -1.08
N ALA A 256 -5.26 10.51 -1.24
CA ALA A 256 -4.24 10.33 -0.21
C ALA A 256 -4.60 11.03 1.11
N ARG A 257 -5.16 12.26 1.04
CA ARG A 257 -5.59 13.02 2.23
C ARG A 257 -6.70 12.28 2.99
N SER A 258 -7.73 11.82 2.28
CA SER A 258 -8.82 11.04 2.87
C SER A 258 -8.29 9.78 3.55
N PHE A 259 -7.54 8.94 2.82
CA PHE A 259 -6.95 7.72 3.39
C PHE A 259 -6.05 7.98 4.61
N PHE A 260 -5.28 9.07 4.59
CA PHE A 260 -4.38 9.41 5.68
C PHE A 260 -5.13 9.78 6.97
N ASN A 261 -6.14 10.66 6.88
CA ASN A 261 -6.88 11.12 8.07
C ASN A 261 -7.96 10.13 8.55
N GLU A 262 -8.44 9.23 7.68
CA GLU A 262 -9.56 8.31 7.99
C GLU A 262 -9.11 6.87 8.28
N VAL A 263 -7.85 6.53 7.98
CA VAL A 263 -7.27 5.20 8.27
C VAL A 263 -5.89 5.32 8.91
N VAL A 264 -4.92 5.99 8.26
CA VAL A 264 -3.50 5.97 8.67
C VAL A 264 -3.27 6.50 10.08
N VAL A 265 -3.90 7.62 10.46
CA VAL A 265 -3.75 8.21 11.81
C VAL A 265 -4.35 7.38 12.94
N HIS A 266 -5.10 6.31 12.64
CA HIS A 266 -5.63 5.37 13.65
C HIS A 266 -4.71 4.16 13.90
N CYS A 267 -3.57 4.09 13.21
CA CYS A 267 -2.58 3.01 13.31
C CYS A 267 -1.47 3.34 14.33
N ASN A 268 -1.04 2.36 15.14
CA ASN A 268 0.20 2.49 15.93
C ASN A 268 1.43 1.98 15.16
N ALA A 269 1.24 1.14 14.14
CA ALA A 269 2.26 0.73 13.19
C ALA A 269 1.63 0.29 11.87
N ILE A 270 2.41 0.34 10.78
CA ILE A 270 1.93 -0.01 9.43
C ILE A 270 2.90 -0.95 8.71
N VAL A 271 2.35 -1.97 8.05
CA VAL A 271 3.04 -2.79 7.05
C VAL A 271 2.39 -2.51 5.71
N ASP A 272 3.18 -1.98 4.78
CA ASP A 272 2.72 -1.57 3.45
C ASP A 272 3.25 -2.55 2.39
N LEU A 273 2.36 -3.31 1.74
CA LEU A 273 2.71 -4.46 0.91
C LEU A 273 2.75 -4.11 -0.59
N HIS A 274 3.94 -4.28 -1.18
CA HIS A 274 4.29 -3.93 -2.57
C HIS A 274 4.95 -5.12 -3.29
N THR A 275 5.10 -5.01 -4.61
CA THR A 275 5.84 -6.00 -5.43
C THR A 275 6.80 -5.32 -6.42
N GLY A 276 7.61 -6.11 -7.13
CA GLY A 276 8.60 -5.63 -8.11
C GLY A 276 8.02 -4.80 -9.26
N SER A 277 7.81 -3.51 -9.05
CA SER A 277 7.20 -2.58 -10.01
C SER A 277 7.84 -2.65 -11.41
N PHE A 278 7.03 -2.50 -12.47
CA PHE A 278 7.45 -2.57 -13.88
C PHE A 278 8.08 -3.93 -14.25
N TYR A 279 7.31 -5.00 -14.12
CA TYR A 279 7.71 -6.39 -14.45
C TYR A 279 9.06 -6.80 -13.84
N ARG A 280 9.35 -6.34 -12.62
CA ARG A 280 10.44 -6.88 -11.80
C ARG A 280 9.91 -7.93 -10.84
N THR A 281 10.79 -8.71 -10.27
CA THR A 281 10.49 -9.61 -9.15
C THR A 281 11.43 -9.30 -7.99
N ASN A 282 10.87 -9.17 -6.78
CA ASN A 282 11.60 -8.86 -5.55
C ASN A 282 11.62 -10.07 -4.62
N LEU A 283 12.78 -10.36 -4.04
CA LEU A 283 12.91 -11.31 -2.94
C LEU A 283 12.16 -10.72 -1.73
N PRO A 284 11.36 -11.51 -0.97
CA PRO A 284 10.69 -11.03 0.23
C PRO A 284 11.64 -10.26 1.17
N GLN A 285 11.44 -8.94 1.24
CA GLN A 285 12.33 -8.00 1.90
C GLN A 285 11.53 -6.84 2.52
N LEU A 286 12.04 -6.27 3.61
CA LEU A 286 11.54 -5.03 4.19
C LEU A 286 12.38 -3.84 3.75
N ARG A 287 11.74 -2.68 3.63
CA ARG A 287 12.40 -1.38 3.53
C ARG A 287 11.87 -0.45 4.62
N GLY A 288 12.79 0.15 5.38
CA GLY A 288 12.45 1.03 6.51
C GLY A 288 13.58 2.02 6.79
N ASP A 289 13.26 3.12 7.48
CA ASP A 289 14.28 4.04 7.99
C ASP A 289 14.88 3.49 9.28
N LEU A 290 16.04 2.83 9.19
CA LEU A 290 16.71 2.26 10.36
C LEU A 290 17.37 3.30 11.27
N THR A 291 17.24 4.61 10.97
CA THR A 291 17.56 5.66 11.95
C THR A 291 16.45 5.85 12.98
N ASP A 292 15.23 5.32 12.75
CA ASP A 292 14.11 5.36 13.70
C ASP A 292 14.05 4.08 14.58
N PRO A 293 14.19 4.19 15.91
CA PRO A 293 14.05 3.09 16.87
C PRO A 293 12.73 2.29 16.80
N LYS A 294 11.59 2.94 16.58
CA LYS A 294 10.27 2.29 16.47
C LYS A 294 10.20 1.49 15.15
N VAL A 295 10.80 1.99 14.06
CA VAL A 295 10.91 1.25 12.78
C VAL A 295 11.87 0.05 12.91
N VAL A 296 13.02 0.19 13.59
CA VAL A 296 13.93 -0.94 13.81
C VAL A 296 13.25 -2.07 14.59
N LYS A 297 12.48 -1.74 15.65
CA LYS A 297 11.64 -2.72 16.37
C LYS A 297 10.68 -3.45 15.42
N LEU A 298 10.01 -2.71 14.53
CA LEU A 298 9.09 -3.28 13.55
C LEU A 298 9.80 -4.25 12.58
N THR A 299 11.01 -3.91 12.11
CA THR A 299 11.78 -4.80 11.22
C THR A 299 12.22 -6.11 11.90
N LYS A 300 12.63 -6.09 13.18
CA LYS A 300 12.95 -7.30 13.95
C LYS A 300 11.75 -8.24 14.11
N GLY A 301 10.52 -7.73 13.95
CA GLY A 301 9.27 -8.49 13.95
C GLY A 301 9.17 -9.62 12.93
N PHE A 302 9.88 -9.54 11.79
CA PHE A 302 9.66 -10.42 10.63
C PHE A 302 10.60 -11.63 10.55
N GLY A 303 11.35 -11.94 11.62
CA GLY A 303 12.28 -13.08 11.66
C GLY A 303 13.37 -12.97 10.58
N SER A 304 13.64 -14.07 9.87
CA SER A 304 14.69 -14.14 8.82
C SER A 304 14.40 -13.37 7.51
N THR A 305 13.51 -12.37 7.54
CA THR A 305 13.23 -11.51 6.38
C THR A 305 14.36 -10.50 6.18
N VAL A 306 14.79 -10.30 4.93
CA VAL A 306 15.87 -9.37 4.57
C VAL A 306 15.43 -7.91 4.82
N VAL A 307 16.32 -7.04 5.29
CA VAL A 307 16.01 -5.62 5.58
C VAL A 307 16.96 -4.69 4.82
N LEU A 308 16.41 -3.63 4.20
CA LEU A 308 17.17 -2.58 3.53
C LEU A 308 16.93 -1.23 4.24
N HIS A 309 18.00 -0.53 4.57
CA HIS A 309 17.90 0.86 5.04
C HIS A 309 17.45 1.78 3.91
N SER A 310 16.39 2.57 4.13
CA SER A 310 16.09 3.76 3.31
C SER A 310 15.05 4.65 3.98
N LYS A 311 15.24 5.98 3.97
CA LYS A 311 14.24 6.95 4.44
C LYS A 311 12.93 6.92 3.62
N GLY A 312 13.03 6.54 2.34
CA GLY A 312 11.92 6.59 1.38
C GLY A 312 11.84 7.95 0.67
N ALA A 313 11.15 7.96 -0.47
CA ALA A 313 10.86 9.18 -1.21
C ALA A 313 9.76 9.98 -0.51
N LYS A 314 9.80 11.31 -0.61
CA LYS A 314 8.69 12.18 -0.18
C LYS A 314 7.39 11.80 -0.93
N GLY A 315 6.27 11.94 -0.25
CA GLY A 315 4.96 11.56 -0.77
C GLY A 315 4.65 10.06 -0.73
N THR A 316 5.57 9.20 -0.25
CA THR A 316 5.29 7.77 -0.06
C THR A 316 4.61 7.51 1.28
N LEU A 317 3.59 6.65 1.33
CA LEU A 317 2.82 6.33 2.54
C LEU A 317 3.75 6.02 3.72
N ARG A 318 4.76 5.15 3.49
CA ARG A 318 5.75 4.79 4.51
C ARG A 318 6.47 5.99 5.11
N ARG A 319 6.94 6.93 4.28
CA ARG A 319 7.73 8.06 4.75
C ARG A 319 6.85 9.03 5.53
N GLU A 320 5.72 9.41 4.97
CA GLU A 320 4.85 10.43 5.54
C GLU A 320 4.16 9.93 6.83
N ALA A 321 3.90 8.61 6.94
CA ALA A 321 3.46 7.99 8.19
C ALA A 321 4.56 8.00 9.28
N VAL A 322 5.83 7.72 8.92
CA VAL A 322 6.97 7.81 9.85
C VAL A 322 7.24 9.26 10.27
N GLU A 323 7.17 10.22 9.35
CA GLU A 323 7.28 11.66 9.68
C GLU A 323 6.08 12.15 10.54
N ALA A 324 4.94 11.44 10.52
CA ALA A 324 3.82 11.62 11.46
C ALA A 324 3.94 10.78 12.75
N GLY A 325 5.08 10.13 13.02
CA GLY A 325 5.34 9.36 14.24
C GLY A 325 4.85 7.91 14.25
N ILE A 326 4.30 7.42 13.12
CA ILE A 326 3.72 6.08 12.98
C ILE A 326 4.74 5.14 12.29
N PRO A 327 5.42 4.24 13.03
CA PRO A 327 6.45 3.38 12.48
C PRO A 327 5.90 2.50 11.35
N THR A 328 6.49 2.64 10.17
CA THR A 328 6.02 2.00 8.95
C THR A 328 7.16 1.31 8.18
N VAL A 329 6.92 0.09 7.72
CA VAL A 329 7.81 -0.65 6.81
C VAL A 329 7.11 -1.02 5.52
N THR A 330 7.83 -0.99 4.41
CA THR A 330 7.36 -1.54 3.13
C THR A 330 7.80 -2.99 3.04
N LEU A 331 6.88 -3.93 2.85
CA LEU A 331 7.17 -5.33 2.56
C LEU A 331 7.06 -5.56 1.04
N GLU A 332 8.19 -5.88 0.43
CA GLU A 332 8.36 -6.06 -1.01
C GLU A 332 8.50 -7.55 -1.33
N ALA A 333 7.53 -8.13 -2.05
CA ALA A 333 7.43 -9.57 -2.24
C ALA A 333 6.90 -10.01 -3.62
N GLY A 334 7.76 -10.62 -4.43
CA GLY A 334 7.41 -11.19 -5.74
C GLY A 334 7.28 -10.15 -6.85
N ALA A 335 6.47 -10.48 -7.86
CA ALA A 335 6.27 -9.72 -9.08
C ALA A 335 4.83 -9.17 -9.21
N PRO A 336 4.60 -8.13 -10.05
CA PRO A 336 3.28 -7.56 -10.30
C PRO A 336 2.52 -8.42 -11.32
N MET A 337 1.20 -8.24 -11.38
CA MET A 337 0.26 -8.93 -12.27
C MET A 337 0.22 -10.46 -12.14
N VAL A 338 0.94 -11.05 -11.19
CA VAL A 338 0.96 -12.49 -10.90
C VAL A 338 0.87 -12.75 -9.39
N LEU A 339 0.25 -13.86 -9.01
CA LEU A 339 0.29 -14.37 -7.64
C LEU A 339 1.45 -15.35 -7.50
N ASP A 340 2.41 -15.02 -6.64
CA ASP A 340 3.55 -15.87 -6.29
C ASP A 340 3.36 -16.48 -4.88
N GLU A 341 2.88 -17.72 -4.83
CA GLU A 341 2.60 -18.42 -3.57
C GLU A 341 3.82 -18.46 -2.62
N PRO A 342 5.08 -18.68 -3.04
CA PRO A 342 6.24 -18.55 -2.17
C PRO A 342 6.34 -17.18 -1.48
N SER A 343 6.18 -16.09 -2.22
CA SER A 343 6.23 -14.71 -1.69
C SER A 343 5.06 -14.40 -0.77
N VAL A 344 3.83 -14.81 -1.11
CA VAL A 344 2.65 -14.68 -0.25
C VAL A 344 2.83 -15.50 1.03
N SER A 345 3.28 -16.76 0.92
CA SER A 345 3.51 -17.67 2.05
C SER A 345 4.62 -17.19 2.98
N HIS A 346 5.67 -16.54 2.46
CA HIS A 346 6.68 -15.84 3.26
C HIS A 346 6.06 -14.64 3.98
N SER A 347 5.33 -13.79 3.26
CA SER A 347 4.77 -12.54 3.78
C SER A 347 3.75 -12.78 4.90
N VAL A 348 2.87 -13.78 4.75
CA VAL A 348 1.94 -14.22 5.81
C VAL A 348 2.70 -14.73 7.05
N LYS A 349 3.80 -15.48 6.90
CA LYS A 349 4.64 -15.94 8.02
C LYS A 349 5.34 -14.77 8.72
N GLY A 350 5.85 -13.81 7.96
CA GLY A 350 6.47 -12.59 8.48
C GLY A 350 5.51 -11.78 9.34
N ILE A 351 4.31 -11.48 8.81
CA ILE A 351 3.29 -10.70 9.54
C ILE A 351 2.77 -11.47 10.76
N ARG A 352 2.58 -12.80 10.69
CA ARG A 352 2.24 -13.62 11.87
C ARG A 352 3.34 -13.64 12.94
N THR A 353 4.61 -13.54 12.53
CA THR A 353 5.74 -13.41 13.47
C THR A 353 5.75 -12.02 14.11
N LEU A 354 5.47 -10.96 13.33
CA LEU A 354 5.33 -9.60 13.83
C LEU A 354 4.21 -9.50 14.87
N LEU A 355 3.00 -9.99 14.58
CA LEU A 355 1.86 -10.00 15.50
C LEU A 355 2.22 -10.68 16.84
N ASN A 356 3.01 -11.75 16.80
CA ASN A 356 3.50 -12.43 18.00
C ASN A 356 4.57 -11.60 18.74
N GLN A 357 5.48 -10.90 18.04
CA GLN A 357 6.47 -10.01 18.67
C GLN A 357 5.87 -8.70 19.22
N LEU A 358 4.75 -8.22 18.67
CA LEU A 358 3.97 -7.11 19.22
C LEU A 358 3.05 -7.55 20.39
N GLY A 359 3.08 -8.83 20.79
CA GLY A 359 2.25 -9.36 21.87
C GLY A 359 0.76 -9.49 21.53
N MET A 360 0.38 -9.28 20.27
CA MET A 360 -1.02 -9.22 19.83
C MET A 360 -1.68 -10.59 19.75
N VAL A 361 -0.92 -11.69 19.67
CA VAL A 361 -1.46 -13.06 19.65
C VAL A 361 -0.76 -13.97 20.65
N SER A 362 -1.53 -14.81 21.36
CA SER A 362 -1.01 -15.69 22.40
C SER A 362 -0.30 -16.92 21.83
N LYS A 363 1.04 -16.89 21.77
CA LYS A 363 1.96 -18.00 21.41
C LYS A 363 1.76 -18.56 19.99
N PHE A 364 2.48 -17.99 19.02
CA PHE A 364 2.87 -18.72 17.81
C PHE A 364 4.33 -19.19 17.89
N ARG A 365 4.66 -20.30 17.20
CA ARG A 365 6.03 -20.86 17.18
C ARG A 365 6.93 -19.97 16.32
N LEU A 366 8.04 -19.48 16.89
CA LEU A 366 9.02 -18.63 16.20
C LEU A 366 9.46 -19.25 14.87
N TRP A 367 9.42 -18.45 13.80
CA TRP A 367 9.84 -18.87 12.47
C TRP A 367 11.35 -18.68 12.27
N GLY A 368 12.11 -19.53 12.95
CA GLY A 368 13.55 -19.68 12.79
C GLY A 368 14.41 -18.60 13.47
N GLU A 369 15.71 -18.90 13.48
CA GLU A 369 16.84 -18.00 13.68
C GLU A 369 17.67 -18.12 12.39
N PRO A 370 18.30 -17.06 11.84
CA PRO A 370 18.81 -15.89 12.57
C PRO A 370 18.10 -14.56 12.24
N GLU A 371 18.59 -13.48 12.86
CA GLU A 371 18.14 -12.10 12.69
C GLU A 371 18.06 -11.61 11.22
N PRO A 372 17.26 -10.55 10.94
CA PRO A 372 17.24 -9.88 9.66
C PRO A 372 18.64 -9.50 9.16
N VAL A 373 18.95 -9.86 7.91
CA VAL A 373 20.19 -9.42 7.26
C VAL A 373 20.00 -8.02 6.69
N TYR A 374 20.78 -7.08 7.21
CA TYR A 374 20.76 -5.67 6.80
C TYR A 374 21.68 -5.43 5.60
N TYR A 375 21.12 -4.83 4.55
CA TYR A 375 21.84 -4.48 3.33
C TYR A 375 21.73 -2.99 3.01
N ASN A 376 22.87 -2.40 2.62
CA ASN A 376 22.87 -1.27 1.70
C ASN A 376 22.63 -1.82 0.29
N SER A 377 22.08 -1.02 -0.64
CA SER A 377 21.65 -1.58 -1.92
C SER A 377 21.79 -0.61 -3.09
N THR A 378 22.02 -1.14 -4.28
CA THR A 378 22.25 -0.37 -5.50
C THR A 378 21.65 -1.05 -6.72
N TRP A 379 21.35 -0.27 -7.77
CA TRP A 379 20.71 -0.76 -8.99
C TRP A 379 21.69 -0.81 -10.15
N GLN A 380 22.00 -2.02 -10.62
CA GLN A 380 22.65 -2.21 -11.91
C GLN A 380 21.64 -1.90 -13.02
N ARG A 381 21.88 -0.82 -13.77
CA ARG A 381 20.99 -0.34 -14.85
C ARG A 381 21.40 -0.86 -16.22
N ALA A 382 20.44 -0.97 -17.13
CA ALA A 382 20.67 -1.24 -18.54
C ALA A 382 21.25 0.01 -19.24
N THR A 383 22.33 -0.15 -20.01
CA THR A 383 22.97 0.96 -20.74
C THR A 383 22.40 1.19 -22.15
N THR A 384 21.61 0.26 -22.66
CA THR A 384 20.97 0.30 -23.99
C THR A 384 19.57 -0.30 -23.94
N GLY A 385 18.68 0.14 -24.84
CA GLY A 385 17.36 -0.47 -25.01
C GLY A 385 17.39 -1.79 -25.79
N GLY A 386 16.39 -2.64 -25.58
CA GLY A 386 16.24 -3.95 -26.22
C GLY A 386 15.50 -4.95 -25.32
N ILE A 387 15.52 -6.24 -25.67
CA ILE A 387 14.98 -7.30 -24.81
C ILE A 387 16.06 -7.74 -23.82
N ILE A 388 15.80 -7.66 -22.53
CA ILE A 388 16.68 -8.22 -21.49
C ILE A 388 16.45 -9.72 -21.33
N PHE A 389 17.55 -10.46 -21.22
CA PHE A 389 17.57 -11.88 -20.88
C PHE A 389 18.48 -12.10 -19.68
N SER A 390 17.91 -12.52 -18.55
CA SER A 390 18.67 -12.74 -17.32
C SER A 390 19.53 -14.01 -17.37
N LYS A 391 20.64 -13.98 -16.62
CA LYS A 391 21.57 -15.11 -16.40
C LYS A 391 21.72 -15.49 -14.93
N VAL A 392 21.38 -14.58 -14.02
CA VAL A 392 21.28 -14.84 -12.57
C VAL A 392 19.83 -15.12 -12.16
N LYS A 393 19.66 -15.69 -10.97
CA LYS A 393 18.35 -15.90 -10.32
C LYS A 393 18.15 -14.95 -9.13
N LEU A 394 16.89 -14.72 -8.78
CA LEU A 394 16.53 -13.98 -7.57
C LEU A 394 17.12 -14.67 -6.32
N GLY A 395 17.67 -13.88 -5.41
CA GLY A 395 18.33 -14.36 -4.18
C GLY A 395 19.73 -14.94 -4.37
N GLN A 396 20.27 -15.01 -5.60
CA GLN A 396 21.63 -15.51 -5.91
C GLN A 396 22.72 -14.54 -5.42
N THR A 397 23.84 -15.08 -4.93
CA THR A 397 25.06 -14.30 -4.65
C THR A 397 25.88 -14.10 -5.93
N VAL A 398 26.42 -12.89 -6.11
CA VAL A 398 27.22 -12.48 -7.28
C VAL A 398 28.48 -11.72 -6.85
N SER A 399 29.51 -11.80 -7.68
CA SER A 399 30.79 -11.09 -7.54
C SER A 399 30.88 -9.92 -8.54
N LYS A 400 31.74 -8.95 -8.26
CA LYS A 400 32.09 -7.88 -9.22
C LYS A 400 32.68 -8.51 -10.50
N GLY A 401 32.11 -8.15 -11.65
CA GLY A 401 32.45 -8.69 -12.96
C GLY A 401 31.49 -9.77 -13.49
N ASP A 402 30.67 -10.39 -12.62
CA ASP A 402 29.74 -11.47 -13.00
C ASP A 402 28.69 -10.99 -14.01
N LEU A 403 28.37 -11.84 -14.99
CA LEU A 403 27.34 -11.59 -15.99
C LEU A 403 25.93 -11.77 -15.39
N LEU A 404 25.23 -10.67 -15.17
CA LEU A 404 23.86 -10.68 -14.63
C LEU A 404 22.82 -10.99 -15.71
N GLY A 405 23.02 -10.44 -16.91
CA GLY A 405 22.10 -10.57 -18.04
C GLY A 405 22.64 -9.98 -19.33
N THR A 406 21.83 -10.03 -20.38
CA THR A 406 22.17 -9.47 -21.70
C THR A 406 20.96 -8.75 -22.29
N VAL A 407 21.12 -7.49 -22.68
CA VAL A 407 20.14 -6.78 -23.49
C VAL A 407 20.45 -7.03 -24.97
N THR A 408 19.45 -7.48 -25.73
CA THR A 408 19.55 -7.77 -27.16
C THR A 408 18.61 -6.85 -27.93
N ASN A 409 19.13 -6.09 -28.89
CA ASN A 409 18.30 -5.36 -29.84
C ASN A 409 17.61 -6.38 -30.78
N PRO A 410 16.27 -6.45 -30.84
CA PRO A 410 15.56 -7.48 -31.62
C PRO A 410 15.63 -7.27 -33.13
N ILE A 411 16.02 -6.09 -33.61
CA ILE A 411 16.14 -5.75 -35.03
C ILE A 411 17.56 -6.03 -35.54
N THR A 412 18.57 -5.59 -34.80
CA THR A 412 19.98 -5.69 -35.22
C THR A 412 20.74 -6.88 -34.63
N ASN A 413 20.12 -7.62 -33.69
CA ASN A 413 20.75 -8.67 -32.87
C ASN A 413 22.04 -8.21 -32.13
N VAL A 414 22.28 -6.90 -32.02
CA VAL A 414 23.37 -6.34 -31.20
C VAL A 414 23.09 -6.64 -29.73
N ARG A 415 24.10 -7.15 -29.03
CA ARG A 415 24.00 -7.56 -27.63
C ARG A 415 24.90 -6.71 -26.75
N LYS A 416 24.41 -6.34 -25.57
CA LYS A 416 25.15 -5.65 -24.51
C LYS A 416 24.98 -6.41 -23.20
N GLU A 417 26.09 -6.75 -22.58
CA GLU A 417 26.11 -7.41 -21.29
C GLU A 417 25.80 -6.42 -20.15
N ILE A 418 25.04 -6.89 -19.16
CA ILE A 418 24.93 -6.24 -17.86
C ILE A 418 25.75 -7.06 -16.88
N ARG A 419 26.83 -6.47 -16.36
CA ARG A 419 27.74 -7.09 -15.38
C ARG A 419 27.62 -6.41 -14.03
N SER A 420 27.81 -7.16 -12.95
CA SER A 420 27.80 -6.60 -11.59
C SER A 420 29.01 -5.72 -11.35
N GLN A 421 28.80 -4.52 -10.80
CA GLN A 421 29.89 -3.69 -10.28
C GLN A 421 30.26 -4.00 -8.82
N TYR A 422 29.53 -4.91 -8.16
CA TYR A 422 29.62 -5.15 -6.72
C TYR A 422 29.60 -6.64 -6.35
N ASN A 423 30.21 -6.98 -5.22
CA ASN A 423 29.95 -8.25 -4.54
C ASN A 423 28.66 -8.11 -3.73
N GLY A 424 27.73 -9.06 -3.82
CA GLY A 424 26.44 -8.94 -3.15
C GLY A 424 25.44 -10.02 -3.50
N ARG A 425 24.16 -9.77 -3.20
CA ARG A 425 23.03 -10.68 -3.45
C ARG A 425 21.96 -10.01 -4.30
N ILE A 426 21.39 -10.74 -5.27
CA ILE A 426 20.27 -10.24 -6.08
C ILE A 426 19.00 -10.19 -5.21
N LEU A 427 18.62 -8.98 -4.79
CA LEU A 427 17.42 -8.71 -3.98
C LEU A 427 16.19 -8.47 -4.86
N GLY A 428 16.39 -8.04 -6.10
CA GLY A 428 15.33 -7.82 -7.09
C GLY A 428 15.90 -7.84 -8.50
N MET A 429 15.10 -8.17 -9.49
CA MET A 429 15.55 -8.25 -10.89
C MET A 429 14.42 -8.06 -11.89
N ALA A 430 14.76 -7.60 -13.09
CA ALA A 430 13.88 -7.64 -14.26
C ALA A 430 13.52 -9.09 -14.61
N MET A 431 12.23 -9.33 -14.85
CA MET A 431 11.81 -10.45 -15.68
C MET A 431 12.19 -10.16 -17.15
N ASP A 432 12.35 -11.18 -17.97
CA ASP A 432 12.76 -11.03 -19.37
C ASP A 432 11.69 -10.23 -20.16
N GLN A 433 12.05 -9.01 -20.59
CA GLN A 433 11.11 -7.98 -21.08
C GLN A 433 11.82 -6.98 -22.01
N VAL A 434 11.06 -6.07 -22.63
CA VAL A 434 11.64 -4.89 -23.31
C VAL A 434 12.05 -3.85 -22.28
N VAL A 435 13.33 -3.46 -22.27
CA VAL A 435 13.89 -2.41 -21.42
C VAL A 435 14.41 -1.23 -22.25
N GLN A 436 14.49 -0.06 -21.62
CA GLN A 436 15.08 1.16 -22.18
C GLN A 436 16.45 1.46 -21.52
N PRO A 437 17.28 2.35 -22.10
CA PRO A 437 18.46 2.87 -21.41
C PRO A 437 18.07 3.45 -20.04
N GLY A 438 18.91 3.26 -19.03
CA GLY A 438 18.66 3.68 -17.65
C GLY A 438 17.74 2.75 -16.84
N PHE A 439 17.06 1.77 -17.47
CA PHE A 439 16.15 0.86 -16.75
C PHE A 439 16.87 0.10 -15.64
N ALA A 440 16.28 0.09 -14.45
CA ALA A 440 16.81 -0.56 -13.26
C ALA A 440 16.66 -2.09 -13.37
N ALA A 441 17.73 -2.79 -13.76
CA ALA A 441 17.67 -4.19 -14.19
C ALA A 441 17.91 -5.19 -13.06
N TYR A 442 18.86 -4.92 -12.15
CA TYR A 442 19.16 -5.78 -11.00
C TYR A 442 19.40 -4.95 -9.75
N HIS A 443 18.70 -5.27 -8.66
CA HIS A 443 18.87 -4.67 -7.34
C HIS A 443 19.81 -5.56 -6.53
N ILE A 444 20.99 -5.03 -6.21
CA ILE A 444 22.06 -5.78 -5.53
C ILE A 444 22.15 -5.30 -4.08
N GLY A 445 21.98 -6.22 -3.15
CA GLY A 445 22.24 -6.02 -1.73
C GLY A 445 23.72 -6.23 -1.42
N ILE A 446 24.34 -5.21 -0.84
CA ILE A 446 25.70 -5.19 -0.31
C ILE A 446 25.57 -5.18 1.21
N GLN A 447 26.19 -6.14 1.90
CA GLN A 447 26.00 -6.32 3.35
C GLN A 447 26.45 -5.07 4.12
N ALA A 448 25.58 -4.53 4.98
CA ALA A 448 25.86 -3.30 5.71
C ALA A 448 26.69 -3.57 6.99
N PRO A 449 27.56 -2.63 7.42
CA PRO A 449 28.11 -2.62 8.78
C PRO A 449 26.99 -2.45 9.82
N GLN A 450 27.10 -3.12 10.97
CA GLN A 450 26.09 -3.06 12.04
C GLN A 450 25.95 -1.67 12.67
N GLU A 451 26.96 -0.81 12.54
CA GLU A 451 27.05 0.55 13.09
C GLU A 451 25.98 1.52 12.57
N GLN A 452 25.26 1.17 11.49
CA GLN A 452 24.28 2.02 10.81
C GLN A 452 22.84 1.82 11.29
N ILE A 453 22.62 1.16 12.43
CA ILE A 453 21.30 0.70 12.90
C ILE A 453 21.00 1.26 14.30
N SER A 454 19.90 2.00 14.44
CA SER A 454 19.44 2.51 15.75
C SER A 454 19.02 1.38 16.71
N PRO A 455 19.19 1.56 18.03
CA PRO A 455 18.62 0.63 19.02
C PRO A 455 17.08 0.65 18.93
N PRO A 456 16.39 -0.49 19.10
CA PRO A 456 14.94 -0.58 18.96
C PRO A 456 14.19 0.05 20.16
N ALA A 457 13.09 0.75 19.90
CA ALA A 457 12.15 1.26 20.90
C ALA A 457 10.82 0.48 20.89
N GLU A 458 9.93 0.71 21.85
CA GLU A 458 8.63 0.04 21.88
C GLU A 458 7.60 0.68 20.93
N VAL A 459 6.67 -0.16 20.45
CA VAL A 459 5.50 0.25 19.67
C VAL A 459 4.28 -0.01 20.56
N THR A 460 3.68 1.06 21.04
CA THR A 460 2.63 1.03 22.07
C THR A 460 1.33 1.67 21.57
N ALA A 461 0.21 1.28 22.19
CA ALA A 461 -1.04 2.03 22.08
C ALA A 461 -0.96 3.29 22.96
N GLU A 462 -0.26 4.32 22.47
CA GLU A 462 -0.37 5.67 23.02
C GLU A 462 -1.85 6.11 22.95
N PRO A 463 -2.37 6.84 23.96
CA PRO A 463 -3.76 7.30 23.93
C PRO A 463 -3.99 8.17 22.70
N ALA A 464 -5.16 8.04 22.07
CA ALA A 464 -5.46 8.77 20.84
C ALA A 464 -5.28 10.29 21.06
N PRO A 465 -4.55 10.99 20.17
CA PRO A 465 -4.38 12.44 20.30
C PRO A 465 -5.77 13.10 20.25
N GLU A 466 -5.98 14.10 21.10
CA GLU A 466 -7.23 14.85 21.10
C GLU A 466 -7.48 15.42 19.70
N THR A 467 -8.71 15.28 19.21
CA THR A 467 -9.08 15.68 17.84
C THR A 467 -8.68 17.13 17.61
N PRO A 468 -7.86 17.46 16.59
CA PRO A 468 -7.42 18.83 16.38
C PRO A 468 -8.64 19.74 16.23
N ALA A 469 -8.78 20.69 17.17
CA ALA A 469 -9.78 21.74 17.08
C ALA A 469 -9.64 22.45 15.73
N THR A 470 -10.77 22.79 15.11
CA THR A 470 -10.82 23.29 13.73
C THR A 470 -9.99 24.56 13.56
N ALA A 471 -8.77 24.39 13.04
CA ALA A 471 -7.83 25.46 12.74
C ALA A 471 -8.25 26.21 11.46
N GLU A 472 -9.38 26.91 11.54
CA GLU A 472 -9.78 27.91 10.55
C GLU A 472 -9.01 29.20 10.78
N GLY A 473 -7.85 29.34 10.12
CA GLY A 473 -7.09 30.59 10.12
C GLY A 473 -5.61 30.42 9.77
N ALA A 474 -5.07 31.44 9.10
CA ALA A 474 -3.63 31.73 9.00
C ALA A 474 -2.69 30.66 8.41
N LEU A 475 -2.90 30.27 7.15
CA LEU A 475 -1.78 29.99 6.22
C LEU A 475 -2.03 30.61 4.84
N SER A 476 -1.92 31.94 4.76
CA SER A 476 -1.86 32.68 3.50
C SER A 476 -0.40 33.06 3.17
N GLY A 477 0.28 32.19 2.42
CA GLY A 477 1.55 32.50 1.75
C GLY A 477 1.34 32.54 0.24
N PRO A 478 2.13 33.31 -0.54
CA PRO A 478 1.81 33.58 -1.94
C PRO A 478 1.90 32.32 -2.81
N ALA A 479 0.99 32.22 -3.77
CA ALA A 479 1.13 31.29 -4.88
C ALA A 479 2.39 31.66 -5.68
N ALA A 480 3.30 30.71 -5.82
CA ALA A 480 4.36 30.73 -6.79
C ALA A 480 4.09 29.61 -7.78
N ASP A 481 4.08 29.92 -9.07
CA ASP A 481 3.94 28.91 -10.12
C ASP A 481 4.99 27.82 -9.95
N ARG A 482 4.53 26.56 -9.93
CA ARG A 482 5.41 25.40 -9.93
C ARG A 482 5.19 24.67 -11.24
N ASP A 483 6.20 24.78 -12.09
CA ASP A 483 6.34 24.04 -13.34
C ASP A 483 6.15 22.53 -13.07
N ASP A 484 5.35 21.86 -13.89
CA ASP A 484 4.97 20.44 -13.69
C ASP A 484 6.07 19.52 -14.29
N SER A 485 7.33 19.84 -13.98
CA SER A 485 8.53 19.16 -14.46
C SER A 485 8.77 17.87 -13.67
N VAL A 486 8.87 16.74 -14.38
CA VAL A 486 9.08 15.42 -13.77
C VAL A 486 10.49 15.32 -13.18
N ASP A 487 10.58 15.32 -11.85
CA ASP A 487 11.86 15.22 -11.12
C ASP A 487 12.35 13.76 -11.03
N GLU A 488 13.64 13.53 -11.29
CA GLU A 488 14.22 12.18 -11.36
C GLU A 488 14.65 11.64 -9.99
N PRO A 489 14.63 10.30 -9.77
CA PRO A 489 15.01 9.71 -8.49
C PRO A 489 16.53 9.72 -8.26
N ALA A 490 17.02 10.79 -7.63
CA ALA A 490 18.28 10.91 -6.89
C ALA A 490 19.56 10.41 -7.59
N THR A 491 20.37 11.34 -8.10
CA THR A 491 21.74 11.08 -8.55
C THR A 491 22.70 10.94 -7.37
N ASP A 492 23.55 9.91 -7.39
CA ASP A 492 24.65 9.75 -6.43
C ASP A 492 25.75 10.80 -6.64
N VAL A 493 26.36 11.25 -5.54
CA VAL A 493 27.48 12.21 -5.58
C VAL A 493 28.76 11.51 -6.06
N PRO A 494 29.44 11.98 -7.12
CA PRO A 494 30.70 11.42 -7.56
C PRO A 494 31.82 11.76 -6.57
N VAL A 495 32.45 10.75 -5.99
CA VAL A 495 33.73 10.91 -5.27
C VAL A 495 34.80 11.32 -6.29
N GLN A 496 35.45 12.45 -6.07
CA GLN A 496 36.51 12.93 -6.95
C GLN A 496 37.73 11.99 -6.89
N SER A 497 38.09 11.40 -8.02
CA SER A 497 39.40 10.78 -8.22
C SER A 497 40.45 11.87 -8.36
N ALA A 498 41.42 11.90 -7.44
CA ALA A 498 42.61 12.73 -7.59
C ALA A 498 43.54 12.11 -8.65
N GLU A 499 43.64 12.74 -9.81
CA GLU A 499 44.75 12.52 -10.75
C GLU A 499 45.85 13.55 -10.45
N GLU A 500 47.04 13.09 -10.10
CA GLU A 500 48.21 13.96 -9.97
C GLU A 500 48.80 14.26 -11.36
N PRO A 501 49.08 15.53 -11.71
CA PRO A 501 49.69 15.86 -12.99
C PRO A 501 51.19 15.59 -12.95
N LEU A 502 51.66 14.70 -13.82
CA LEU A 502 53.08 14.57 -14.15
C LEU A 502 53.62 15.90 -14.71
N GLN A 503 54.62 16.48 -14.05
CA GLN A 503 55.44 17.55 -14.61
C GLN A 503 56.85 17.02 -14.87
N ASN A 504 57.31 17.17 -16.12
CA ASN A 504 58.71 16.95 -16.46
C ASN A 504 59.54 18.15 -15.97
N SER A 505 60.68 17.87 -15.36
CA SER A 505 61.85 18.74 -15.37
C SER A 505 63.06 17.87 -15.70
N GLU A 506 63.81 18.25 -16.72
CA GLU A 506 65.10 17.66 -17.09
C GLU A 506 66.21 18.24 -16.17
N ASP A 507 67.44 17.69 -16.30
CA ASP A 507 68.70 18.16 -15.69
C ASP A 507 68.82 18.03 -14.13
N ASP A 508 69.97 17.69 -13.53
CA ASP A 508 71.24 17.11 -13.98
C ASP A 508 71.98 16.51 -12.74
N GLU A 509 73.01 15.68 -12.95
CA GLU A 509 73.90 15.02 -11.97
C GLU A 509 73.22 14.11 -10.89
N GLY A 510 73.71 12.92 -10.54
CA GLY A 510 74.86 12.14 -10.97
C GLY A 510 75.31 11.16 -9.85
N ARG A 511 76.30 10.30 -10.13
CA ARG A 511 77.19 9.58 -9.18
C ARG A 511 76.73 8.25 -8.52
N GLU A 512 77.63 7.25 -8.62
CA GLU A 512 78.06 6.12 -7.74
C GLU A 512 77.13 5.61 -6.59
N GLU A 513 77.07 4.32 -6.20
CA GLU A 513 77.64 3.02 -6.66
C GLU A 513 76.87 1.86 -5.94
N ASP A 514 77.20 0.59 -6.29
CA ASP A 514 76.73 -0.72 -5.72
C ASP A 514 75.22 -1.09 -5.77
#